data_AF-A0A7I7UGJ1-F1
#
_entry.id   AF-A0A7I7UGJ1-F1
#
_cell.length_a   1.000
_cell.length_b   1.000
_cell.length_c   1.000
_cell.angle_alpha   90.00
_cell.angle_beta   90.00
_cell.angle_gamma   90.00
#
_symmetry.space_group_name_H-M   'P 1'
#
loop_
_entity.id
_entity.type
_entity.pdbx_description
1 polymer ?
#
loop_
_entity_poly.entity_id
_entity_poly.type
_entity_poly.pdbx_seq_one_letter_code
_entity_poly.pdbx_strand_id
1 'polypeptide(L)' 'MAHRLVTAYREGRKAFPHTLVNPYAGIGDRVVARMWRLGWQRAAEENRGIPSERERIARLAAEIDALLD' A
#
# COMPACT_ATOMS: atom_id res chain seq x y z
N MET A 1 -1.82 -24.81 -1.91
CA MET A 1 -2.34 -23.56 -1.28
C MET A 1 -1.39 -22.37 -1.45
N ALA A 2 -0.09 -22.49 -1.09
CA ALA A 2 0.89 -21.39 -1.15
C ALA A 2 0.96 -20.68 -2.53
N HIS A 3 0.87 -21.43 -3.63
CA HIS A 3 0.90 -20.87 -4.98
C HIS A 3 -0.20 -19.82 -5.22
N ARG A 4 -1.43 -20.06 -4.73
CA ARG A 4 -2.57 -19.14 -4.91
C ARG A 4 -2.36 -17.81 -4.17
N LEU A 5 -1.79 -17.88 -2.97
CA LEU A 5 -1.50 -16.69 -2.15
C LEU A 5 -0.40 -15.82 -2.77
N VAL A 6 0.66 -16.45 -3.29
CA VAL A 6 1.75 -15.75 -3.99
C VAL A 6 1.24 -15.12 -5.29
N THR A 7 0.39 -15.82 -6.06
CA THR A 7 -0.25 -15.26 -7.24
C THR A 7 -1.07 -14.03 -6.89
N ALA A 8 -1.96 -14.11 -5.90
CA ALA A 8 -2.78 -12.97 -5.50
C ALA A 8 -1.94 -11.77 -5.08
N TYR A 9 -0.86 -11.99 -4.33
CA TYR A 9 0.10 -10.94 -3.97
C TYR A 9 0.74 -10.27 -5.21
N ARG A 10 1.22 -11.06 -6.17
CA ARG A 10 1.84 -10.53 -7.40
C ARG A 10 0.84 -9.75 -8.25
N GLU A 11 -0.38 -10.26 -8.39
CA GLU A 11 -1.45 -9.57 -9.10
C GLU A 11 -1.84 -8.25 -8.42
N GLY A 12 -1.81 -8.22 -7.08
CA GLY A 12 -1.99 -6.99 -6.31
C GLY A 12 -0.93 -5.94 -6.61
N ARG A 13 0.35 -6.34 -6.65
CA ARG A 13 1.45 -5.44 -7.01
C ARG A 13 1.29 -4.85 -8.42
N LYS A 14 0.93 -5.67 -9.41
CA LYS A 14 0.74 -5.23 -10.81
C LYS A 14 -0.46 -4.29 -10.99
N ALA A 15 -1.49 -4.44 -10.15
CA ALA A 15 -2.69 -3.63 -10.23
C ALA A 15 -2.49 -2.19 -9.73
N PHE A 16 -1.43 -1.92 -8.97
CA PHE A 16 -1.04 -0.56 -8.61
C PHE A 16 -0.38 0.14 -9.82
N PRO A 17 -0.65 1.43 -10.10
CA PRO A 17 -1.63 2.32 -9.45
C PRO A 17 -3.03 2.25 -10.08
N HIS A 18 -3.23 1.34 -11.03
CA HIS A 18 -4.36 1.35 -11.97
C HIS A 18 -5.74 1.06 -11.35
N THR A 19 -5.82 0.29 -10.26
CA THR A 19 -7.11 -0.01 -9.62
C THR A 19 -6.98 -0.34 -8.14
N LEU A 20 -8.00 0.03 -7.36
CA LEU A 20 -8.21 -0.37 -5.96
C LEU A 20 -9.18 -1.55 -5.81
N VAL A 21 -9.85 -1.95 -6.89
CA VAL A 21 -10.87 -3.00 -6.87
C VAL A 21 -10.18 -4.36 -6.77
N ASN A 22 -10.35 -5.02 -5.63
CA ASN A 22 -9.80 -6.34 -5.39
C ASN A 22 -10.69 -7.42 -6.01
N PRO A 23 -10.22 -8.16 -7.03
CA PRO A 23 -11.04 -9.15 -7.73
C PRO A 23 -11.40 -10.36 -6.86
N TYR A 24 -10.72 -10.57 -5.73
CA TYR A 24 -10.97 -11.68 -4.82
C TYR A 24 -11.95 -11.35 -3.68
N ALA A 25 -12.40 -10.09 -3.55
CA ALA A 25 -13.21 -9.64 -2.41
C ALA A 25 -14.55 -10.39 -2.28
N GLY A 26 -15.13 -10.89 -3.38
CA GLY A 26 -16.41 -11.59 -3.40
C GLY A 26 -16.33 -13.13 -3.40
N ILE A 27 -15.13 -13.71 -3.41
CA ILE A 27 -14.94 -15.16 -3.68
C ILE A 27 -14.97 -16.00 -2.38
N GLY A 28 -15.17 -15.37 -1.22
CA GLY A 28 -15.22 -16.04 0.10
C GLY A 28 -13.86 -16.42 0.68
N ASP A 29 -12.79 -16.44 -0.12
CA ASP A 29 -11.42 -16.65 0.34
C ASP A 29 -10.77 -15.33 0.81
N ARG A 30 -11.00 -15.00 2.09
CA ARG A 30 -10.50 -13.77 2.71
C ARG A 30 -8.99 -13.67 2.71
N VAL A 31 -8.27 -14.80 2.75
CA VAL A 31 -6.80 -14.81 2.80
C VAL A 31 -6.23 -14.41 1.44
N VAL A 32 -6.78 -14.95 0.35
CA VAL A 32 -6.41 -14.55 -1.02
C VAL A 32 -6.69 -13.06 -1.25
N ALA A 33 -7.86 -12.57 -0.83
CA ALA A 33 -8.17 -11.14 -0.91
C ALA A 33 -7.19 -10.28 -0.12
N ARG A 34 -6.80 -10.71 1.09
CA ARG A 34 -5.79 -10.00 1.90
C ARG A 34 -4.43 -9.98 1.22
N MET A 35 -3.99 -11.08 0.62
CA MET A 35 -2.70 -11.15 -0.07
C MET A 35 -2.65 -10.20 -1.27
N TRP A 36 -3.74 -10.08 -2.03
CA TRP A 36 -3.82 -9.09 -3.11
C TRP A 36 -3.70 -7.65 -2.59
N ARG A 37 -4.41 -7.29 -1.51
CA ARG A 37 -4.29 -5.93 -0.93
C ARG A 37 -2.88 -5.65 -0.43
N LEU A 38 -2.23 -6.64 0.18
CA LEU A 38 -0.85 -6.50 0.65
C LEU A 38 0.11 -6.22 -0.50
N GLY A 39 -0.05 -6.90 -1.63
CA GLY A 39 0.74 -6.65 -2.84
C GLY A 39 0.56 -5.21 -3.35
N TRP A 40 -0.69 -4.77 -3.44
CA TRP A 40 -1.01 -3.41 -3.89
C TRP A 40 -0.41 -2.34 -2.97
N GLN A 41 -0.60 -2.48 -1.66
CA GLN A 41 -0.06 -1.55 -0.65
C GLN A 41 1.47 -1.48 -0.73
N ARG A 42 2.12 -2.64 -0.91
CA ARG A 42 3.57 -2.67 -1.02
C ARG A 42 4.09 -1.93 -2.25
N ALA A 43 3.44 -2.10 -3.40
CA ALA A 43 3.78 -1.34 -4.59
C ALA A 43 3.54 0.17 -4.41
N ALA A 44 2.47 0.55 -3.69
CA ALA A 44 2.19 1.95 -3.37
C ALA A 44 3.24 2.58 -2.43
N GLU A 45 3.69 1.84 -1.42
CA GLU A 45 4.78 2.26 -0.52
C GLU A 45 6.09 2.43 -1.28
N GLU A 46 6.45 1.45 -2.11
CA GLU A 46 7.67 1.50 -2.94
C GLU A 46 7.62 2.69 -3.92
N ASN A 47 6.45 3.00 -4.49
CA ASN A 47 6.27 4.14 -5.37
C ASN A 47 6.27 5.51 -4.65
N ARG A 48 5.87 5.57 -3.38
CA ARG A 48 5.93 6.82 -2.58
C ARG A 48 7.36 7.30 -2.33
N GLY A 49 8.36 6.43 -2.52
CA GLY A 49 9.75 6.76 -2.23
C GLY A 49 10.00 7.03 -0.74
N ILE A 50 11.26 7.22 -0.37
CA ILE A 50 11.62 7.75 0.95
C ILE A 50 11.47 9.28 0.85
N PRO A 51 10.67 9.94 1.73
CA PRO A 51 10.56 11.39 1.73
C PRO A 51 11.95 12.01 1.85
N SER A 52 12.22 13.01 1.01
CA SER A 52 13.47 13.75 1.07
C SER A 52 13.66 14.39 2.44
N GLU A 53 14.91 14.66 2.83
CA GLU A 53 15.22 15.34 4.09
C GLU A 53 14.44 16.67 4.22
N ARG A 54 14.30 17.41 3.12
CA ARG A 54 13.52 18.65 3.07
C ARG A 54 12.04 18.44 3.37
N GLU A 55 11.41 17.42 2.80
CA GLU A 55 10.01 17.08 3.08
C GLU A 55 9.82 16.62 4.53
N ARG A 56 10.80 15.89 5.08
CA ARG A 56 10.80 15.49 6.49
C ARG A 56 10.89 16.70 7.42
N ILE A 57 11.79 17.64 7.13
CA ILE A 57 11.95 18.88 7.90
C ILE A 57 10.67 19.73 7.82
N ALA A 58 10.08 19.87 6.63
CA ALA A 58 8.84 20.63 6.46
C ALA A 58 7.67 20.04 7.27
N ARG A 59 7.56 18.70 7.32
CA ARG A 59 6.54 18.03 8.13
C ARG A 59 6.77 18.26 9.63
N LEU A 60 8.02 18.17 10.09
CA LEU A 60 8.41 18.43 11.48
C LEU A 60 8.11 19.87 11.90
N ALA A 61 8.38 20.85 11.03
CA ALA A 61 8.05 22.25 11.29
C ALA A 61 6.53 22.43 11.47
N ALA A 62 5.72 21.87 10.58
CA ALA A 62 4.26 21.93 10.68
C ALA A 62 3.70 21.22 11.93
N GLU A 63 4.31 20.11 12.36
CA GLU A 63 3.96 19.43 13.61
C GLU A 63 4.29 20.28 14.85
N ILE A 64 5.40 21.02 14.83
CA ILE A 64 5.78 21.95 15.91
C ILE A 64 4.82 23.14 15.96
N ASP A 65 4.53 23.75 14.82
CA ASP A 65 3.61 24.89 14.75
C ASP A 65 2.23 24.51 15.33
N ALA A 66 1.69 23.35 14.95
CA ALA A 66 0.41 22.85 15.46
C ALA A 66 0.40 22.52 16.97
N LEU A 67 1.56 22.34 17.61
CA LEU A 67 1.67 22.14 19.07
C LEU A 67 1.80 23.45 19.84
N LEU A 68 2.17 24.53 19.14
CA LEU A 68 2.36 25.86 19.72
C LEU A 68 1.13 26.77 19.55
N ASP A 69 0.17 26.38 18.71
CA ASP A 69 -1.17 26.95 18.57
C ASP A 69 -2.15 26.48 19.68
#